data_AF-A0A7C1MKQ5-F1
#
_entry.id   AF-A0A7C1MKQ5-F1
#
_cell.length_a   1.000
_cell.length_b   1.000
_cell.length_c   1.000
_cell.angle_alpha   90.00
_cell.angle_beta   90.00
_cell.angle_gamma   90.00
#
_symmetry.space_group_name_H-M   'P 1'
#
loop_
_entity.id
_entity.type
_entity.pdbx_description
1 polymer ?
#
loop_
_entity_poly.entity_id
_entity_poly.type
_entity_poly.pdbx_seq_one_letter_code
_entity_poly.pdbx_strand_id
1 'polypeptide(L)'
;MRNGISKAIPRKTAIVSTLILITMLSSAALEAWTLFPRTVFEATSFEGKIVDAETGLPIPNAVVYINWPRMTSTFGGSNPIGTVEVQEAISNSSGYYKMPGWKKSKKEAGKGWFSKSRPEMVIYASGYWPELLHNRISSDNYLARNEAWKSDWDGKTIKLKPMHSEKWQYKQWKKYGDNIGLVLSYYFIPECGWLKLPNYYLANDRIRRKAYVLAHPAWDHSDMNTELFDMLIRSRLLLKKVCGVDPKAFFLSHGMSNDEFEACCSDDPTKRKPYKINHPTSQPAEFIIRTTPPEAVNSSGDKK
;
A
#
# COMPACT_ATOMS: atom_id res chain seq x y z
N MET A 1 -61.41 80.72 -9.27
CA MET A 1 -61.59 79.31 -8.86
C MET A 1 -60.32 78.54 -9.19
N ARG A 2 -59.72 77.96 -8.16
CA ARG A 2 -58.46 77.19 -8.17
C ARG A 2 -58.76 75.71 -8.48
N ASN A 3 -57.85 75.07 -9.20
CA ASN A 3 -57.17 73.80 -8.85
C ASN A 3 -57.00 72.88 -10.07
N GLY A 4 -55.74 72.60 -10.39
CA GLY A 4 -55.29 71.55 -11.30
C GLY A 4 -53.82 71.31 -11.06
N ILE A 5 -53.50 70.67 -9.93
CA ILE A 5 -52.14 70.40 -9.46
C ILE A 5 -51.52 69.29 -10.33
N SER A 6 -50.52 69.65 -11.14
CA SER A 6 -49.60 68.71 -11.76
C SER A 6 -48.65 68.16 -10.68
N LYS A 7 -48.76 66.85 -10.40
CA LYS A 7 -47.79 66.15 -9.53
C LYS A 7 -46.56 65.79 -10.36
N ALA A 8 -45.45 66.46 -10.07
CA ALA A 8 -44.13 66.08 -10.53
C ALA A 8 -43.67 64.80 -9.79
N ILE A 9 -43.36 63.75 -10.55
CA ILE A 9 -42.72 62.53 -10.04
C ILE A 9 -41.20 62.77 -9.99
N PRO A 10 -40.52 62.60 -8.84
CA PRO A 10 -39.09 62.87 -8.75
C PRO A 10 -38.27 61.77 -9.44
N ARG A 11 -37.54 62.14 -10.49
CA ARG A 11 -36.44 61.36 -11.11
C ARG A 11 -35.26 61.28 -10.13
N LYS A 12 -35.30 60.39 -9.13
CA LYS A 12 -34.12 60.05 -8.31
C LYS A 12 -34.11 58.58 -7.86
N THR A 13 -34.32 57.63 -8.77
CA THR A 13 -34.24 56.19 -8.45
C THR A 13 -33.72 55.34 -9.62
N ALA A 14 -32.89 55.89 -10.50
CA ALA A 14 -32.28 55.13 -11.60
C ALA A 14 -30.76 54.90 -11.47
N ILE A 15 -30.09 55.53 -10.49
CA ILE A 15 -28.63 55.43 -10.35
C ILE A 15 -28.21 54.42 -9.26
N VAL A 16 -29.08 54.12 -8.30
CA VAL A 16 -28.76 53.19 -7.19
C VAL A 16 -28.91 51.72 -7.60
N SER A 17 -29.78 51.39 -8.56
CA SER A 17 -30.00 50.00 -9.00
C SER A 17 -28.87 49.43 -9.85
N THR A 18 -28.06 50.27 -10.52
CA THR A 18 -26.95 49.81 -11.38
C THR A 18 -25.69 49.48 -10.57
N LEU A 19 -25.50 50.10 -9.40
CA LEU A 19 -24.34 49.85 -8.53
C LEU A 19 -24.47 48.54 -7.71
N ILE A 20 -25.69 48.09 -7.41
CA ILE A 20 -25.93 46.82 -6.70
C ILE A 20 -25.71 45.60 -7.61
N LEU A 21 -25.91 45.76 -8.93
CA LEU A 21 -25.70 44.67 -9.89
C LEU A 21 -24.20 44.38 -10.13
N ILE A 22 -23.34 45.41 -10.06
CA ILE A 22 -21.90 45.28 -10.27
C ILE A 22 -21.21 44.64 -9.05
N THR A 23 -21.68 44.91 -7.83
CA THR A 23 -21.11 44.29 -6.62
C THR A 23 -21.54 42.82 -6.43
N MET A 24 -22.73 42.43 -6.94
CA MET A 24 -23.18 41.03 -6.93
C MET A 24 -22.47 40.16 -7.99
N LEU A 25 -22.09 40.72 -9.15
CA LEU A 25 -21.32 39.98 -10.16
C LEU A 25 -19.86 39.72 -9.75
N SER A 26 -19.24 40.61 -8.96
CA SER A 26 -17.87 40.40 -8.49
C SER A 26 -17.74 39.21 -7.53
N SER A 27 -18.74 38.94 -6.68
CA SER A 27 -18.70 37.80 -5.76
C SER A 27 -18.96 36.46 -6.46
N ALA A 28 -19.83 36.42 -7.47
CA ALA A 28 -20.08 35.20 -8.25
C ALA A 28 -18.86 34.76 -9.09
N ALA A 29 -18.06 35.72 -9.58
CA ALA A 29 -16.85 35.43 -10.34
C ALA A 29 -15.71 34.87 -9.46
N LEU A 30 -15.62 35.27 -8.20
CA LEU A 30 -14.67 34.73 -7.22
C LEU A 30 -15.02 33.29 -6.81
N GLU A 31 -16.30 32.92 -6.77
CA GLU A 31 -16.72 31.53 -6.52
C GLU A 31 -16.72 30.65 -7.79
N ALA A 32 -16.81 31.24 -8.98
CA ALA A 32 -16.68 30.50 -10.25
C ALA A 32 -15.30 29.82 -10.41
N TRP A 33 -14.28 30.30 -9.68
CA TRP A 33 -12.99 29.65 -9.60
C TRP A 33 -13.02 28.35 -8.81
N THR A 34 -14.12 27.90 -8.22
CA THR A 34 -14.24 26.54 -7.65
C THR A 34 -14.81 25.51 -8.63
N LEU A 35 -15.41 25.96 -9.74
CA LEU A 35 -16.13 25.11 -10.70
C LEU A 35 -15.27 24.41 -11.76
N PHE A 36 -13.99 24.80 -11.90
CA PHE A 36 -13.11 24.14 -12.87
C PHE A 36 -12.50 22.86 -12.29
N PRO A 37 -12.74 21.69 -12.88
CA PRO A 37 -12.21 20.44 -12.38
C PRO A 37 -10.68 20.41 -12.49
N ARG A 38 -10.00 19.84 -11.49
CA ARG A 38 -8.54 19.60 -11.52
C ARG A 38 -8.14 18.94 -12.84
N THR A 39 -7.17 19.54 -13.52
CA THR A 39 -6.67 19.07 -14.82
C THR A 39 -5.37 18.26 -14.69
N VAL A 40 -4.73 18.32 -13.54
CA VAL A 40 -3.42 17.72 -13.26
C VAL A 40 -3.39 17.12 -11.85
N PHE A 41 -2.83 15.92 -11.73
CA PHE A 41 -2.50 15.25 -10.48
C PHE A 41 -0.99 15.17 -10.35
N GLU A 42 -0.46 15.42 -9.17
CA GLU A 42 0.98 15.39 -8.95
C GLU A 42 1.32 15.07 -7.50
N ALA A 43 2.50 14.49 -7.32
CA ALA A 43 3.11 14.24 -6.03
C ALA A 43 4.50 14.89 -6.00
N THR A 44 4.83 15.51 -4.89
CA THR A 44 6.19 15.98 -4.61
C THR A 44 7.13 14.79 -4.40
N SER A 45 8.41 14.96 -4.76
CA SER A 45 9.43 13.99 -4.38
C SER A 45 9.55 13.95 -2.86
N PHE A 46 9.85 12.78 -2.31
CA PHE A 46 10.13 12.63 -0.90
C PHE A 46 11.22 11.59 -0.68
N GLU A 47 11.87 11.67 0.46
CA GLU A 47 13.00 10.81 0.81
C GLU A 47 12.97 10.44 2.29
N GLY A 48 13.78 9.46 2.66
CA GLY A 48 13.83 9.01 4.04
C GLY A 48 14.94 8.00 4.27
N LYS A 49 14.98 7.47 5.50
CA LYS A 49 15.95 6.47 5.92
C LYS A 49 15.25 5.27 6.52
N ILE A 50 15.72 4.08 6.18
CA ILE A 50 15.21 2.82 6.70
C ILE A 50 16.28 2.23 7.61
N VAL A 51 15.88 1.94 8.84
CA VAL A 51 16.77 1.40 9.87
C VAL A 51 16.15 0.21 10.58
N ASP A 52 17.01 -0.62 11.12
CA ASP A 52 16.64 -1.70 12.03
C ASP A 52 16.11 -1.10 13.34
N ALA A 53 14.94 -1.56 13.78
CA ALA A 53 14.28 -1.03 14.97
C ALA A 53 15.03 -1.34 16.27
N GLU A 54 15.82 -2.42 16.31
CA GLU A 54 16.54 -2.89 17.50
C GLU A 54 17.95 -2.31 17.57
N THR A 55 18.68 -2.34 16.45
CA THR A 55 20.08 -1.91 16.41
C THR A 55 20.25 -0.45 15.98
N GLY A 56 19.24 0.13 15.33
CA GLY A 56 19.34 1.46 14.72
C GLY A 56 20.23 1.52 13.48
N LEU A 57 20.78 0.38 13.04
CA LEU A 57 21.65 0.30 11.87
C LEU A 57 20.84 0.48 10.58
N PRO A 58 21.44 1.07 9.53
CA PRO A 58 20.76 1.24 8.26
C PRO A 58 20.48 -0.11 7.59
N ILE A 59 19.31 -0.23 6.94
CA ILE A 59 18.93 -1.43 6.20
C ILE A 59 19.13 -1.15 4.70
N PRO A 60 20.15 -1.75 4.05
CA PRO A 60 20.33 -1.66 2.61
C PRO A 60 19.37 -2.58 1.85
N ASN A 61 19.14 -2.25 0.58
CA ASN A 61 18.30 -3.04 -0.34
C ASN A 61 16.86 -3.26 0.13
N ALA A 62 16.35 -2.38 1.01
CA ALA A 62 14.94 -2.35 1.35
C ALA A 62 14.16 -1.78 0.17
N VAL A 63 13.10 -2.48 -0.24
CA VAL A 63 12.21 -2.06 -1.32
C VAL A 63 11.10 -1.21 -0.73
N VAL A 64 11.00 0.03 -1.20
CA VAL A 64 9.93 0.97 -0.87
C VAL A 64 8.99 1.03 -2.05
N TYR A 65 7.80 0.47 -1.90
CA TYR A 65 6.72 0.57 -2.88
C TYR A 65 5.73 1.64 -2.44
N ILE A 66 5.16 2.37 -3.38
CA ILE A 66 4.04 3.25 -3.11
C ILE A 66 2.99 3.19 -4.22
N ASN A 67 1.74 3.16 -3.78
CA ASN A 67 0.56 3.28 -4.63
C ASN A 67 -0.16 4.60 -4.37
N TRP A 68 -0.55 5.29 -5.44
CA TRP A 68 -1.48 6.42 -5.38
C TRP A 68 -2.83 5.99 -5.98
N PRO A 69 -3.79 5.53 -5.15
CA PRO A 69 -5.05 5.00 -5.66
C PRO A 69 -5.95 6.11 -6.21
N ARG A 70 -6.69 5.77 -7.25
CA ARG A 70 -7.78 6.59 -7.77
C ARG A 70 -9.05 6.24 -7.01
N MET A 71 -9.71 7.23 -6.44
CA MET A 71 -10.89 7.03 -5.61
C MET A 71 -12.19 7.38 -6.36
N THR A 72 -13.26 6.69 -5.99
CA THR A 72 -14.64 7.09 -6.31
C THR A 72 -15.44 7.22 -5.02
N SER A 73 -16.54 7.97 -5.09
CA SER A 73 -17.51 8.07 -3.99
C SER A 73 -18.80 7.37 -4.38
N THR A 74 -19.31 6.54 -3.49
CA THR A 74 -20.61 5.85 -3.58
C THR A 74 -21.41 6.10 -2.31
N PHE A 75 -22.68 5.69 -2.28
CA PHE A 75 -23.49 5.76 -1.05
C PHE A 75 -22.87 5.00 0.14
N GLY A 76 -22.08 3.93 -0.13
CA GLY A 76 -21.36 3.17 0.90
C GLY A 76 -20.01 3.78 1.30
N GLY A 77 -19.67 4.98 0.82
CA GLY A 77 -18.40 5.65 1.09
C GLY A 77 -17.44 5.63 -0.09
N SER A 78 -16.17 5.87 0.22
CA SER A 78 -15.10 6.10 -0.75
C SER A 78 -14.28 4.83 -1.00
N ASN A 79 -14.20 4.39 -2.25
CA ASN A 79 -13.53 3.15 -2.63
C ASN A 79 -12.48 3.38 -3.74
N PRO A 80 -11.36 2.65 -3.74
CA PRO A 80 -10.41 2.68 -4.83
C PRO A 80 -11.03 2.03 -6.09
N ILE A 81 -10.83 2.65 -7.24
CA ILE A 81 -11.32 2.20 -8.58
C ILE A 81 -10.18 2.06 -9.58
N GLY A 82 -8.98 1.84 -9.08
CA GLY A 82 -7.73 1.74 -9.82
C GLY A 82 -6.65 2.63 -9.21
N THR A 83 -5.62 2.89 -10.00
CA THR A 83 -4.41 3.57 -9.56
C THR A 83 -4.05 4.68 -10.52
N VAL A 84 -3.57 5.80 -9.97
CA VAL A 84 -3.06 6.94 -10.76
C VAL A 84 -1.60 6.72 -11.12
N GLU A 85 -0.80 6.30 -10.14
CA GLU A 85 0.62 6.07 -10.31
C GLU A 85 1.10 5.02 -9.30
N VAL A 86 2.13 4.26 -9.70
CA VAL A 86 2.90 3.37 -8.82
C VAL A 86 4.38 3.68 -8.98
N GLN A 87 5.12 3.58 -7.90
CA GLN A 87 6.57 3.70 -7.94
C GLN A 87 7.21 2.77 -6.92
N GLU A 88 8.46 2.43 -7.18
CA GLU A 88 9.33 1.81 -6.19
C GLU A 88 10.67 2.54 -6.11
N ALA A 89 11.32 2.40 -4.95
CA ALA A 89 12.69 2.81 -4.71
C ALA A 89 13.41 1.72 -3.88
N ILE A 90 14.73 1.68 -3.99
CA ILE A 90 15.57 0.76 -3.21
C ILE A 90 16.46 1.58 -2.28
N SER A 91 16.55 1.19 -1.01
CA SER A 91 17.48 1.83 -0.09
C SER A 91 18.92 1.49 -0.43
N ASN A 92 19.79 2.49 -0.37
CA ASN A 92 21.23 2.31 -0.59
C ASN A 92 21.93 1.72 0.65
N SER A 93 23.26 1.59 0.61
CA SER A 93 24.09 1.09 1.72
C SER A 93 23.90 1.84 3.04
N SER A 94 23.50 3.10 3.00
CA SER A 94 23.22 3.93 4.18
C SER A 94 21.75 3.84 4.64
N GLY A 95 20.93 2.99 4.02
CA GLY A 95 19.50 2.85 4.29
C GLY A 95 18.65 3.98 3.74
N TYR A 96 19.23 4.91 2.98
CA TYR A 96 18.53 6.05 2.41
C TYR A 96 17.81 5.65 1.12
N TYR A 97 16.58 6.13 0.96
CA TYR A 97 15.79 5.98 -0.27
C TYR A 97 15.27 7.33 -0.73
N LYS A 98 14.98 7.43 -2.04
CA LYS A 98 14.38 8.62 -2.64
C LYS A 98 13.30 8.20 -3.63
N MET A 99 12.11 8.75 -3.45
CA MET A 99 10.98 8.58 -4.36
C MET A 99 10.82 9.83 -5.23
N PRO A 100 10.87 9.71 -6.57
CA PRO A 100 10.72 10.87 -7.42
C PRO A 100 9.28 11.41 -7.39
N GLY A 101 9.15 12.73 -7.52
CA GLY A 101 7.85 13.34 -7.77
C GLY A 101 7.31 12.92 -9.13
N TRP A 102 5.99 13.01 -9.30
CA TRP A 102 5.33 12.70 -10.56
C TRP A 102 4.23 13.69 -10.87
N LYS A 103 3.89 13.79 -12.15
CA LYS A 103 2.82 14.65 -12.67
C LYS A 103 2.08 13.93 -13.78
N LYS A 104 0.76 13.92 -13.69
CA LYS A 104 -0.15 13.24 -14.62
C LYS A 104 -1.30 14.15 -15.00
N SER A 105 -1.62 14.20 -16.29
CA SER A 105 -2.83 14.86 -16.76
C SER A 105 -4.08 14.13 -16.25
N LYS A 106 -5.23 14.82 -16.24
CA LYS A 106 -6.54 14.20 -15.94
C LYS A 106 -6.85 13.00 -16.83
N LYS A 107 -6.38 13.01 -18.09
CA LYS A 107 -6.56 11.89 -19.02
C LYS A 107 -5.80 10.66 -18.54
N GLU A 108 -4.55 10.82 -18.12
CA GLU A 108 -3.72 9.72 -17.61
C GLU A 108 -4.20 9.22 -16.25
N ALA A 109 -4.59 10.12 -15.34
CA ALA A 109 -5.11 9.75 -14.03
C ALA A 109 -6.48 9.07 -14.11
N GLY A 110 -7.28 9.38 -15.14
CA GLY A 110 -8.63 8.86 -15.33
C GLY A 110 -9.69 9.55 -14.46
N LYS A 111 -10.93 9.05 -14.54
CA LYS A 111 -12.07 9.62 -13.79
C LYS A 111 -12.03 9.19 -12.33
N GLY A 112 -12.24 10.13 -11.41
CA GLY A 112 -12.23 9.90 -9.97
C GLY A 112 -11.65 11.11 -9.25
N TRP A 113 -11.32 10.92 -7.98
CA TRP A 113 -10.63 11.93 -7.17
C TRP A 113 -9.43 11.32 -6.43
N PHE A 114 -8.60 12.20 -5.88
CA PHE A 114 -7.35 11.84 -5.24
C PHE A 114 -7.37 12.18 -3.76
N SER A 115 -7.07 11.20 -2.91
CA SER A 115 -7.08 11.38 -1.47
C SER A 115 -5.69 11.75 -0.95
N LYS A 116 -5.64 12.63 0.04
CA LYS A 116 -4.41 12.98 0.77
C LYS A 116 -3.86 11.83 1.62
N SER A 117 -4.75 11.05 2.24
CA SER A 117 -4.38 10.02 3.21
C SER A 117 -4.30 8.60 2.65
N ARG A 118 -4.92 8.33 1.50
CA ARG A 118 -5.03 6.97 0.94
C ARG A 118 -3.81 6.44 0.21
N PRO A 119 -2.80 7.21 -0.23
CA PRO A 119 -1.60 6.60 -0.75
C PRO A 119 -1.01 5.63 0.26
N GLU A 120 -0.62 4.47 -0.25
CA GLU A 120 -0.18 3.33 0.55
C GLU A 120 1.28 3.09 0.23
N MET A 121 2.13 3.30 1.24
CA MET A 121 3.55 2.98 1.12
C MET A 121 3.82 1.69 1.86
N VAL A 122 4.48 0.75 1.19
CA VAL A 122 4.90 -0.52 1.79
C VAL A 122 6.39 -0.65 1.70
N ILE A 123 7.02 -1.08 2.79
CA ILE A 123 8.45 -1.30 2.85
C ILE A 123 8.73 -2.77 3.12
N TYR A 124 9.54 -3.37 2.27
CA TYR A 124 10.02 -4.73 2.40
C TYR A 124 11.53 -4.77 2.57
N ALA A 125 11.98 -5.59 3.51
CA ALA A 125 13.37 -5.98 3.61
C ALA A 125 13.45 -7.45 4.03
N SER A 126 14.41 -8.18 3.47
CA SER A 126 14.64 -9.57 3.84
C SER A 126 14.99 -9.67 5.33
N GLY A 127 14.28 -10.53 6.06
CA GLY A 127 14.50 -10.68 7.50
C GLY A 127 13.78 -9.66 8.38
N TYR A 128 12.87 -8.86 7.83
CA TYR A 128 12.10 -7.86 8.57
C TYR A 128 10.58 -8.06 8.42
N TRP A 129 9.83 -7.51 9.37
CA TRP A 129 8.40 -7.28 9.23
C TRP A 129 8.14 -6.18 8.20
N PRO A 130 7.27 -6.41 7.21
CA PRO A 130 6.85 -5.35 6.31
C PRO A 130 6.12 -4.25 7.10
N GLU A 131 6.37 -3.01 6.72
CA GLU A 131 5.66 -1.86 7.27
C GLU A 131 4.75 -1.27 6.20
N LEU A 132 3.48 -1.07 6.56
CA LEU A 132 2.46 -0.40 5.74
C LEU A 132 2.18 0.96 6.35
N LEU A 133 2.29 2.01 5.54
CA LEU A 133 2.18 3.38 5.99
C LEU A 133 1.12 4.14 5.18
N HIS A 134 0.31 4.92 5.89
CA HIS A 134 -0.63 5.90 5.32
C HIS A 134 -0.37 7.31 5.87
N ASN A 135 -0.59 8.33 5.05
CA ASN A 135 -0.59 9.71 5.52
C ASN A 135 -1.68 9.86 6.60
N ARG A 136 -1.47 10.77 7.54
CA ARG A 136 -2.42 11.05 8.61
C ARG A 136 -3.74 11.52 7.99
N ILE A 137 -4.84 10.97 8.49
CA ILE A 137 -6.17 11.37 8.03
C ILE A 137 -6.45 12.77 8.57
N SER A 138 -6.63 13.74 7.66
CA SER A 138 -7.15 15.08 7.93
C SER A 138 -8.65 15.14 7.67
N SER A 139 -9.33 16.10 8.30
CA SER A 139 -10.76 16.39 8.06
C SER A 139 -11.03 16.79 6.60
N ASP A 140 -10.09 17.49 5.97
CA ASP A 140 -10.03 17.67 4.51
C ASP A 140 -9.10 16.62 3.90
N ASN A 141 -9.67 15.52 3.40
CA ASN A 141 -8.91 14.46 2.75
C ASN A 141 -8.84 14.59 1.22
N TYR A 142 -9.29 15.71 0.66
CA TYR A 142 -9.28 15.96 -0.78
C TYR A 142 -8.05 16.80 -1.17
N LEU A 143 -7.42 16.44 -2.28
CA LEU A 143 -6.29 17.22 -2.82
C LEU A 143 -6.81 18.50 -3.52
N ALA A 144 -6.58 19.67 -2.93
CA ALA A 144 -7.10 20.96 -3.43
C ALA A 144 -6.54 21.28 -4.84
N ARG A 145 -7.24 22.01 -5.72
CA ARG A 145 -6.94 22.07 -7.18
C ARG A 145 -5.44 22.18 -7.58
N ASN A 146 -4.68 23.07 -6.94
CA ASN A 146 -3.28 23.36 -7.27
C ASN A 146 -2.29 22.77 -6.24
N GLU A 147 -2.75 21.81 -5.45
CA GLU A 147 -1.96 21.14 -4.44
C GLU A 147 -1.30 19.90 -5.04
N ALA A 148 0.01 19.76 -4.84
CA ALA A 148 0.72 18.51 -5.04
C ALA A 148 0.58 17.64 -3.78
N TRP A 149 0.39 16.34 -3.95
CA TRP A 149 0.42 15.41 -2.82
C TRP A 149 1.80 15.44 -2.16
N LYS A 150 1.81 15.47 -0.82
CA LYS A 150 3.01 15.47 0.00
C LYS A 150 2.99 14.27 0.91
N SER A 151 4.13 13.62 1.06
CA SER A 151 4.29 12.52 1.98
C SER A 151 4.46 13.05 3.41
N ASP A 152 3.74 12.46 4.37
CA ASP A 152 4.01 12.69 5.78
C ASP A 152 5.32 12.05 6.23
N TRP A 153 5.96 11.23 5.39
CA TRP A 153 7.21 10.52 5.70
C TRP A 153 8.44 11.19 5.11
N ASP A 154 8.28 12.34 4.45
CA ASP A 154 9.41 13.06 3.90
C ASP A 154 10.40 13.46 5.00
N GLY A 155 11.67 13.12 4.80
CA GLY A 155 12.76 13.28 5.75
C GLY A 155 12.70 12.38 6.98
N LYS A 156 11.75 11.42 7.07
CA LYS A 156 11.60 10.57 8.26
C LYS A 156 12.51 9.34 8.23
N THR A 157 12.90 8.92 9.43
CA THR A 157 13.49 7.60 9.67
C THR A 157 12.38 6.60 9.97
N ILE A 158 12.26 5.58 9.13
CA ILE A 158 11.31 4.49 9.25
C ILE A 158 12.05 3.28 9.83
N LYS A 159 11.48 2.71 10.90
CA LYS A 159 12.08 1.59 11.62
C LYS A 159 11.39 0.30 11.21
N LEU A 160 12.14 -0.68 10.71
CA LEU A 160 11.61 -2.02 10.44
C LEU A 160 11.93 -2.94 11.60
N LYS A 161 10.94 -3.71 12.04
CA LYS A 161 11.12 -4.71 13.09
C LYS A 161 11.80 -5.95 12.53
N PRO A 162 12.93 -6.41 13.09
CA PRO A 162 13.52 -7.67 12.70
C PRO A 162 12.53 -8.82 12.85
N MET A 163 12.62 -9.78 11.94
CA MET A 163 11.82 -10.99 11.94
C MET A 163 12.56 -12.08 12.72
N HIS A 164 12.34 -12.17 14.03
CA HIS A 164 12.88 -13.25 14.88
C HIS A 164 12.05 -14.53 14.75
N SER A 165 12.05 -15.11 13.56
CA SER A 165 11.09 -16.13 13.10
C SER A 165 11.22 -17.52 13.72
N GLU A 166 12.34 -17.84 14.38
CA GLU A 166 12.71 -19.21 14.75
C GLU A 166 11.73 -19.89 15.73
N LYS A 167 10.86 -19.11 16.40
CA LYS A 167 9.91 -19.62 17.41
C LYS A 167 8.46 -19.16 17.20
N TRP A 168 8.12 -18.61 16.04
CA TRP A 168 6.79 -18.07 15.82
C TRP A 168 5.73 -19.18 15.73
N GLN A 169 4.64 -18.99 16.45
CA GLN A 169 3.46 -19.85 16.37
C GLN A 169 2.65 -19.54 15.11
N TYR A 170 1.80 -20.49 14.71
CA TYR A 170 0.89 -20.37 13.55
C TYR A 170 0.19 -19.01 13.45
N LYS A 171 -0.39 -18.49 14.55
CA LYS A 171 -1.10 -17.19 14.57
C LYS A 171 -0.20 -16.02 14.21
N GLN A 172 1.07 -16.04 14.63
CA GLN A 172 2.03 -14.98 14.31
C GLN A 172 2.41 -15.04 12.82
N TRP A 173 2.61 -16.24 12.30
CA TRP A 173 2.85 -16.45 10.88
C TRP A 173 1.67 -16.07 10.00
N LYS A 174 0.45 -16.43 10.40
CA LYS A 174 -0.76 -16.00 9.72
C LYS A 174 -0.87 -14.48 9.69
N LYS A 175 -0.66 -13.81 10.83
CA LYS A 175 -0.64 -12.35 10.92
C LYS A 175 0.44 -11.72 10.03
N TYR A 176 1.62 -12.32 9.97
CA TYR A 176 2.70 -11.91 9.06
C TYR A 176 2.26 -12.03 7.61
N GLY A 177 1.71 -13.19 7.22
CA GLY A 177 1.17 -13.46 5.88
C GLY A 177 0.05 -12.50 5.49
N ASP A 178 -0.90 -12.23 6.39
CA ASP A 178 -2.00 -11.29 6.17
C ASP A 178 -1.45 -9.87 5.91
N ASN A 179 -0.46 -9.42 6.69
CA ASN A 179 0.19 -8.12 6.48
C ASN A 179 0.93 -8.01 5.14
N ILE A 180 1.50 -9.11 4.63
CA ILE A 180 2.13 -9.13 3.30
C ILE A 180 1.09 -9.16 2.18
N GLY A 181 -0.08 -9.76 2.44
CA GLY A 181 -1.17 -9.90 1.48
C GLY A 181 -2.04 -8.67 1.29
N LEU A 182 -1.92 -7.67 2.16
CA LEU A 182 -2.64 -6.38 2.05
C LEU A 182 -2.12 -5.47 0.93
N VAL A 183 -1.17 -5.92 0.11
CA VAL A 183 -0.57 -5.09 -0.94
C VAL A 183 -1.19 -5.39 -2.28
N LEU A 184 -1.59 -4.33 -2.96
CA LEU A 184 -2.50 -4.34 -4.11
C LEU A 184 -2.16 -5.42 -5.14
N SER A 185 -3.19 -6.16 -5.50
CA SER A 185 -3.15 -7.04 -6.65
C SER A 185 -2.86 -6.25 -7.93
N TYR A 186 -2.16 -6.87 -8.88
CA TYR A 186 -1.82 -6.23 -10.16
C TYR A 186 -3.06 -5.74 -10.92
N TYR A 187 -4.25 -6.28 -10.63
CA TYR A 187 -5.53 -5.81 -11.19
C TYR A 187 -5.84 -4.33 -10.91
N PHE A 188 -5.32 -3.78 -9.81
CA PHE A 188 -5.54 -2.37 -9.45
C PHE A 188 -4.45 -1.44 -9.97
N ILE A 189 -3.36 -1.98 -10.50
CA ILE A 189 -2.24 -1.23 -11.05
C ILE A 189 -2.62 -0.77 -12.47
N PRO A 190 -2.12 0.39 -12.95
CA PRO A 190 -2.37 0.81 -14.33
C PRO A 190 -1.92 -0.26 -15.31
N GLU A 191 -2.50 -0.27 -16.51
CA GLU A 191 -2.06 -1.16 -17.59
C GLU A 191 -0.55 -1.07 -17.77
N CYS A 192 0.14 -2.21 -17.69
CA CYS A 192 1.60 -2.33 -17.74
C CYS A 192 2.39 -1.61 -16.63
N GLY A 193 1.72 -1.11 -15.58
CA GLY A 193 2.38 -0.46 -14.43
C GLY A 193 3.29 -1.41 -13.65
N TRP A 194 3.10 -2.73 -13.76
CA TRP A 194 3.99 -3.74 -13.19
C TRP A 194 5.44 -3.64 -13.69
N LEU A 195 5.66 -3.07 -14.88
CA LEU A 195 7.00 -2.80 -15.43
C LEU A 195 7.80 -1.80 -14.58
N LYS A 196 7.12 -1.00 -13.75
CA LYS A 196 7.77 -0.06 -12.83
C LYS A 196 8.11 -0.69 -11.48
N LEU A 197 7.70 -1.93 -11.23
CA LEU A 197 7.71 -2.56 -9.91
C LEU A 197 8.48 -3.89 -9.84
N PRO A 198 9.62 -4.07 -10.55
CA PRO A 198 10.32 -5.36 -10.54
C PRO A 198 10.71 -5.82 -9.13
N ASN A 199 11.26 -4.92 -8.32
CA ASN A 199 11.80 -5.29 -7.00
C ASN A 199 10.68 -5.58 -6.00
N TYR A 200 9.56 -4.85 -6.08
CA TYR A 200 8.40 -5.08 -5.24
C TYR A 200 7.84 -6.49 -5.47
N TYR A 201 7.60 -6.91 -6.72
CA TYR A 201 7.06 -8.23 -6.99
C TYR A 201 8.01 -9.34 -6.55
N LEU A 202 9.32 -9.18 -6.78
CA LEU A 202 10.32 -10.15 -6.33
C LEU A 202 10.42 -10.22 -4.81
N ALA A 203 10.45 -9.08 -4.13
CA ALA A 203 10.52 -9.03 -2.67
C ALA A 203 9.25 -9.62 -2.03
N ASN A 204 8.07 -9.26 -2.54
CA ASN A 204 6.79 -9.79 -2.08
C ASN A 204 6.72 -11.30 -2.28
N ASP A 205 7.06 -11.80 -3.47
CA ASP A 205 7.08 -13.24 -3.76
C ASP A 205 8.00 -13.97 -2.78
N ARG A 206 9.29 -13.59 -2.70
CA ARG A 206 10.28 -14.21 -1.80
C ARG A 206 9.81 -14.24 -0.35
N ILE A 207 9.24 -13.13 0.13
CA ILE A 207 8.74 -13.01 1.52
C ILE A 207 7.51 -13.90 1.73
N ARG A 208 6.54 -13.92 0.80
CA ARG A 208 5.37 -14.80 0.89
C ARG A 208 5.77 -16.28 0.89
N ARG A 209 6.71 -16.66 0.03
CA ARG A 209 7.25 -18.03 -0.03
C ARG A 209 7.83 -18.44 1.31
N LYS A 210 8.67 -17.59 1.89
CA LYS A 210 9.28 -17.83 3.20
C LYS A 210 8.23 -17.91 4.31
N ALA A 211 7.27 -16.98 4.34
CA ALA A 211 6.19 -16.95 5.33
C ALA A 211 5.35 -18.23 5.27
N TYR A 212 4.98 -18.65 4.07
CA TYR A 212 4.13 -19.81 3.86
C TYR A 212 4.76 -21.11 4.36
N VAL A 213 6.04 -21.33 3.99
CA VAL A 213 6.84 -22.48 4.45
C VAL A 213 6.90 -22.54 5.98
N LEU A 214 7.00 -21.40 6.65
CA LEU A 214 7.13 -21.35 8.11
C LEU A 214 5.76 -21.41 8.84
N ALA A 215 4.69 -20.94 8.19
CA ALA A 215 3.33 -20.89 8.73
C ALA A 215 2.63 -22.26 8.78
N HIS A 216 2.85 -23.10 7.76
CA HIS A 216 2.05 -24.32 7.57
C HIS A 216 2.94 -25.57 7.47
N PRO A 217 3.72 -25.93 8.50
CA PRO A 217 4.62 -27.08 8.45
C PRO A 217 3.92 -28.45 8.29
N ALA A 218 2.58 -28.50 8.39
CA ALA A 218 1.77 -29.72 8.41
C ALA A 218 0.81 -29.86 7.19
N TRP A 219 0.88 -28.95 6.20
CA TRP A 219 0.00 -29.00 5.02
C TRP A 219 0.86 -29.22 3.77
N ASP A 220 0.96 -30.48 3.35
CA ASP A 220 1.94 -30.94 2.35
C ASP A 220 1.71 -30.42 0.92
N HIS A 221 0.51 -29.94 0.57
CA HIS A 221 0.14 -29.71 -0.83
C HIS A 221 -0.78 -28.51 -1.03
N SER A 222 -0.20 -27.31 -0.96
CA SER A 222 -0.93 -26.08 -1.28
C SER A 222 -0.08 -25.26 -2.25
N ASP A 223 -0.58 -25.12 -3.47
CA ASP A 223 -0.01 -24.24 -4.47
C ASP A 223 -0.15 -22.80 -3.99
N MET A 224 0.90 -22.26 -3.37
CA MET A 224 0.91 -20.84 -3.02
C MET A 224 1.02 -20.01 -4.31
N ASN A 225 -0.13 -19.57 -4.81
CA ASN A 225 -0.22 -18.59 -5.89
C ASN A 225 0.13 -17.21 -5.33
N THR A 226 1.30 -16.67 -5.70
CA THR A 226 1.64 -15.26 -5.49
C THR A 226 1.21 -14.44 -6.71
N GLU A 227 1.14 -13.11 -6.56
CA GLU A 227 0.85 -12.22 -7.69
C GLU A 227 1.89 -12.38 -8.81
N LEU A 228 3.16 -12.61 -8.45
CA LEU A 228 4.23 -12.86 -9.41
C LEU A 228 4.06 -14.22 -10.12
N PHE A 229 3.65 -15.26 -9.39
CA PHE A 229 3.30 -16.55 -9.99
C PHE A 229 2.16 -16.39 -11.01
N ASP A 230 1.07 -15.72 -10.63
CA ASP A 230 -0.07 -15.51 -11.52
C ASP A 230 0.33 -14.70 -12.76
N MET A 231 1.18 -13.70 -12.61
CA MET A 231 1.73 -12.92 -13.71
C MET A 231 2.61 -13.75 -14.66
N LEU A 232 3.47 -14.63 -14.12
CA LEU A 232 4.41 -15.43 -14.90
C LEU A 232 3.79 -16.68 -15.54
N ILE A 233 2.68 -17.17 -14.99
CA ILE A 233 2.00 -18.38 -15.50
C ILE A 233 0.68 -18.02 -16.17
N ARG A 234 -0.28 -17.48 -15.43
CA ARG A 234 -1.67 -17.32 -15.90
C ARG A 234 -1.81 -16.15 -16.87
N SER A 235 -1.16 -15.03 -16.56
CA SER A 235 -1.34 -13.77 -17.30
C SER A 235 -0.19 -13.47 -18.28
N ARG A 236 0.83 -14.32 -18.36
CA ARG A 236 2.08 -14.04 -19.11
C ARG A 236 1.84 -13.69 -20.57
N LEU A 237 1.08 -14.51 -21.29
CA LEU A 237 0.81 -14.30 -22.72
C LEU A 237 -0.03 -13.05 -22.96
N LEU A 238 -1.01 -12.80 -22.09
CA LEU A 238 -1.85 -11.60 -22.14
C LEU A 238 -1.01 -10.35 -21.92
N LEU A 239 -0.21 -10.31 -20.84
CA LEU A 239 0.65 -9.18 -20.52
C LEU A 239 1.72 -8.95 -21.59
N LYS A 240 2.29 -10.02 -22.17
CA LYS A 240 3.19 -9.90 -23.32
C LYS A 240 2.50 -9.24 -24.52
N LYS A 241 1.26 -9.64 -24.83
CA LYS A 241 0.49 -9.07 -25.94
C LYS A 241 0.15 -7.60 -25.69
N VAL A 242 -0.28 -7.26 -24.48
CA VAL A 242 -0.78 -5.93 -24.12
C VAL A 242 0.38 -4.94 -23.90
N CYS A 243 1.43 -5.37 -23.21
CA CYS A 243 2.55 -4.51 -22.82
C CYS A 243 3.76 -4.59 -23.75
N GLY A 244 3.77 -5.53 -24.70
CA GLY A 244 4.92 -5.77 -25.58
C GLY A 244 6.15 -6.34 -24.90
N VAL A 245 6.07 -6.66 -23.60
CA VAL A 245 7.19 -7.17 -22.78
C VAL A 245 6.81 -8.52 -22.20
N ASP A 246 7.64 -9.54 -22.40
CA ASP A 246 7.45 -10.86 -21.80
C ASP A 246 7.78 -10.82 -20.30
N PRO A 247 6.83 -11.11 -19.39
CA PRO A 247 7.09 -11.05 -17.96
C PRO A 247 8.27 -11.92 -17.50
N LYS A 248 8.45 -13.13 -18.03
CA LYS A 248 9.59 -13.99 -17.69
C LYS A 248 10.92 -13.30 -18.01
N ALA A 249 11.11 -12.84 -19.24
CA ALA A 249 12.33 -12.14 -19.63
C ALA A 249 12.57 -10.87 -18.79
N PHE A 250 11.50 -10.13 -18.49
CA PHE A 250 11.57 -8.95 -17.63
C PHE A 250 12.09 -9.29 -16.24
N PHE A 251 11.49 -10.24 -15.53
CA PHE A 251 11.93 -10.55 -14.16
C PHE A 251 13.31 -11.19 -14.09
N LEU A 252 13.67 -12.05 -15.07
CA LEU A 252 15.02 -12.61 -15.16
C LEU A 252 16.10 -11.53 -15.35
N SER A 253 15.80 -10.46 -16.09
CA SER A 253 16.72 -9.33 -16.24
C SER A 253 16.75 -8.37 -15.04
N HIS A 254 15.80 -8.50 -14.10
CA HIS A 254 15.66 -7.62 -12.94
C HIS A 254 15.91 -8.35 -11.61
N GLY A 255 16.75 -9.40 -11.62
CA GLY A 255 17.25 -10.04 -10.41
C GLY A 255 16.48 -11.27 -9.95
N MET A 256 15.57 -11.81 -10.75
CA MET A 256 15.12 -13.21 -10.61
C MET A 256 16.17 -14.15 -11.20
N SER A 257 16.57 -15.19 -10.48
CA SER A 257 17.43 -16.22 -11.05
C SER A 257 16.65 -17.24 -11.88
N ASN A 258 17.33 -17.95 -12.79
CA ASN A 258 16.70 -19.05 -13.51
C ASN A 258 16.19 -20.14 -12.55
N ASP A 259 16.94 -20.44 -11.49
CA ASP A 259 16.53 -21.44 -10.49
C ASP A 259 15.27 -20.99 -9.72
N GLU A 260 15.17 -19.70 -9.39
CA GLU A 260 13.95 -19.12 -8.79
C GLU A 260 12.76 -19.23 -9.74
N PHE A 261 12.96 -18.91 -11.03
CA PHE A 261 11.92 -19.05 -12.04
C PHE A 261 11.48 -20.50 -12.21
N GLU A 262 12.40 -21.44 -12.39
CA GLU A 262 12.07 -22.85 -12.61
C GLU A 262 11.35 -23.44 -11.39
N ALA A 263 11.82 -23.12 -10.18
CA ALA A 263 11.19 -23.57 -8.94
C ALA A 263 9.77 -22.98 -8.77
N CYS A 264 9.56 -21.72 -9.17
CA CYS A 264 8.27 -21.05 -9.03
C CYS A 264 7.26 -21.43 -10.13
N CYS A 265 7.72 -21.30 -11.35
CA CYS A 265 6.95 -20.77 -12.47
C CYS A 265 7.38 -21.44 -13.78
N SER A 266 8.07 -22.60 -13.72
CA SER A 266 8.47 -23.36 -14.90
C SER A 266 7.27 -23.64 -15.81
N ASP A 267 7.48 -23.57 -17.13
CA ASP A 267 6.50 -23.98 -18.13
C ASP A 267 6.24 -25.51 -18.06
N ASP A 268 7.22 -26.28 -17.55
CA ASP A 268 7.09 -27.68 -17.16
C ASP A 268 6.69 -27.77 -15.67
N PRO A 269 5.44 -28.15 -15.33
CA PRO A 269 4.98 -28.23 -13.95
C PRO A 269 5.78 -29.18 -13.08
N THR A 270 6.47 -30.18 -13.65
CA THR A 270 7.27 -31.15 -12.88
C THR A 270 8.56 -30.56 -12.32
N LYS A 271 9.06 -29.47 -12.94
CA LYS A 271 10.24 -28.73 -12.47
C LYS A 271 9.92 -27.71 -11.40
N ARG A 272 8.64 -27.32 -11.29
CA ARG A 272 8.20 -26.47 -10.19
C ARG A 272 8.46 -27.25 -8.92
N LYS A 273 9.21 -26.66 -8.00
CA LYS A 273 9.44 -27.31 -6.71
C LYS A 273 8.11 -27.25 -5.98
N PRO A 274 7.42 -28.37 -5.70
CA PRO A 274 6.41 -28.34 -4.66
C PRO A 274 7.12 -27.80 -3.42
N TYR A 275 6.45 -26.94 -2.65
CA TYR A 275 7.02 -26.44 -1.40
C TYR A 275 7.15 -27.60 -0.42
N LYS A 276 8.22 -28.39 -0.55
CA LYS A 276 8.59 -29.42 0.40
C LYS A 276 9.20 -28.72 1.60
N ILE A 277 8.46 -28.74 2.70
CA ILE A 277 8.90 -28.21 3.97
C ILE A 277 9.83 -29.26 4.58
N ASN A 278 11.08 -28.90 4.85
CA ASN A 278 11.91 -29.71 5.74
C ASN A 278 11.35 -29.53 7.15
N HIS A 279 10.74 -30.59 7.71
CA HIS A 279 10.31 -30.57 9.11
C HIS A 279 11.55 -30.28 9.98
N PRO A 280 11.52 -29.26 10.85
CA PRO A 280 12.37 -29.29 12.03
C PRO A 280 11.93 -30.54 12.78
N THR A 281 12.81 -31.54 12.90
CA THR A 281 12.58 -32.71 13.74
C THR A 281 12.04 -32.23 15.08
N SER A 282 10.78 -32.54 15.36
CA SER A 282 10.17 -32.30 16.66
C SER A 282 11.08 -32.95 17.68
N GLN A 283 11.69 -32.16 18.56
CA GLN A 283 12.27 -32.74 19.76
C GLN A 283 11.15 -33.50 20.47
N PRO A 284 11.34 -34.79 20.80
CA PRO A 284 10.33 -35.54 21.51
C PRO A 284 10.05 -34.80 22.82
N ALA A 285 8.79 -34.46 23.06
CA ALA A 285 8.36 -33.96 24.35
C ALA A 285 8.68 -35.05 25.38
N GLU A 286 9.69 -34.82 26.22
CA GLU A 286 9.86 -35.60 27.43
C GLU A 286 8.59 -35.44 28.26
N PHE A 287 7.81 -36.51 28.31
CA PHE A 287 6.63 -36.64 29.12
C PHE A 287 7.10 -36.66 30.57
N ILE A 288 7.22 -35.49 31.20
CA ILE A 288 7.38 -35.41 32.66
C ILE A 288 6.06 -35.87 33.26
N ILE A 289 6.00 -37.15 33.60
CA ILE A 289 4.95 -37.72 34.44
C ILE A 289 5.04 -36.97 35.78
N ARG A 290 4.11 -36.04 36.01
CA ARG A 290 3.87 -35.47 37.33
C ARG A 290 3.36 -36.60 38.21
N THR A 291 4.24 -37.21 38.99
CA THR A 291 3.84 -37.98 40.15
C THR A 291 3.23 -37.01 41.15
N THR A 292 1.98 -37.27 41.51
CA THR A 292 1.25 -36.57 42.57
C THR A 292 2.04 -36.66 43.89
N PRO A 293 2.13 -35.58 44.69
CA PRO A 293 2.69 -35.67 46.03
C PRO A 293 1.72 -36.47 46.93
N PRO A 294 2.22 -37.30 47.86
CA PRO A 294 1.36 -37.99 48.81
C PRO A 294 0.69 -36.99 49.76
N GLU A 295 -0.62 -37.17 49.96
CA GLU A 295 -1.46 -36.44 50.90
C GLU A 295 -0.91 -36.53 52.33
N ALA A 296 -0.83 -35.38 52.98
CA ALA A 296 -0.53 -35.28 54.39
C ALA A 296 -1.71 -35.84 55.21
N VAL A 297 -1.48 -36.96 55.89
CA VAL A 297 -2.38 -37.52 56.89
C VAL A 297 -2.38 -36.60 58.11
N ASN A 298 -3.50 -35.90 58.34
CA ASN A 298 -3.77 -35.22 59.60
C ASN A 298 -4.12 -36.28 60.67
N SER A 299 -3.21 -36.52 61.62
CA SER A 299 -3.51 -37.23 62.86
C SER A 299 -3.80 -36.22 63.97
N SER A 300 -5.08 -35.91 64.20
CA SER A 300 -5.56 -35.35 65.46
C SER A 300 -6.04 -36.50 66.34
N GLY A 301 -5.35 -36.74 67.45
CA GLY A 301 -5.67 -37.79 68.42
C GLY A 301 -4.77 -37.72 69.65
N ASP A 302 -5.27 -36.96 70.63
CA ASP A 302 -4.85 -36.73 72.02
C ASP A 302 -3.86 -37.71 72.69
N LYS A 303 -2.97 -37.12 73.51
CA LYS A 303 -2.55 -37.61 74.84
C LYS A 303 -1.72 -36.57 75.62
N LYS A 304 -2.40 -35.77 76.46
CA LYS A 304 -2.21 -35.65 77.93
C LYS A 304 -2.88 -34.40 78.48
#